data_AF-A0A093HSI1-F1
#
_entry.id   AF-A0A093HSI1-F1
#
_cell.length_a   1.000
_cell.length_b   1.000
_cell.length_c   1.000
_cell.angle_alpha   90.00
_cell.angle_beta   90.00
_cell.angle_gamma   90.00
#
_symmetry.space_group_name_H-M   'P 1'
#
loop_
_entity.id
_entity.type
_entity.pdbx_description
1 polymer ?
#
loop_
_entity_poly.entity_id
_entity_poly.type
_entity_poly.pdbx_seq_one_letter_code
_entity_poly.pdbx_strand_id
1 'polypeptide(L)' 'NGHKLKHRKFHLNRRKNFFSMRVTEHWNRLPREAAEFPSLEIFKTRLDTIL' A
#
# COMPACT_ATOMS: atom_id res chain seq x y z
N ASN A 1 -15.71 29.90 -0.81
CA ASN A 1 -15.52 28.46 -0.47
C ASN A 1 -14.49 27.69 -1.30
N GLY A 2 -14.02 28.16 -2.46
CA GLY A 2 -13.05 27.41 -3.30
C GLY A 2 -11.62 27.27 -2.75
N HIS A 3 -11.15 28.22 -1.92
CA HIS A 3 -9.77 28.20 -1.39
C HIS A 3 -9.54 27.04 -0.40
N LYS A 4 -10.53 26.71 0.43
CA LYS A 4 -10.48 25.57 1.37
C LYS A 4 -10.45 24.21 0.65
N LEU A 5 -11.12 24.09 -0.51
CA LEU A 5 -11.12 22.87 -1.32
C LEU A 5 -9.76 22.64 -2.00
N LYS A 6 -9.14 23.69 -2.56
CA LYS A 6 -7.80 23.62 -3.13
C LYS A 6 -6.76 23.20 -2.09
N HIS A 7 -6.85 23.75 -0.88
CA HIS A 7 -5.96 23.39 0.23
C HIS A 7 -6.14 21.94 0.68
N ARG A 8 -7.38 21.44 0.85
CA ARG A 8 -7.65 20.02 1.15
C ARG A 8 -7.11 19.10 0.06
N LYS A 9 -7.33 19.44 -1.22
CA LYS A 9 -6.82 18.65 -2.35
C LYS A 9 -5.29 18.59 -2.36
N PHE A 10 -4.62 19.70 -2.05
CA PHE A 10 -3.16 19.74 -1.94
C PHE A 10 -2.63 18.84 -0.82
N HIS A 11 -3.26 18.87 0.36
CA HIS A 11 -2.89 17.99 1.47
C HIS A 11 -3.17 16.52 1.15
N LEU A 12 -4.30 16.22 0.52
CA LEU A 12 -4.64 14.87 0.10
C LEU A 12 -3.61 14.32 -0.90
N ASN A 13 -3.25 15.13 -1.91
CA ASN A 13 -2.28 14.74 -2.92
C ASN A 13 -0.90 14.50 -2.30
N ARG A 14 -0.48 15.35 -1.36
CA ARG A 14 0.78 15.18 -0.63
C ARG A 14 0.79 13.90 0.21
N ARG A 15 -0.29 13.63 0.96
CA ARG A 15 -0.43 12.40 1.74
C ARG A 15 -0.41 11.17 0.85
N LYS A 16 -1.09 11.20 -0.29
CA LYS A 16 -1.09 10.10 -1.27
C LYS A 16 0.33 9.80 -1.73
N ASN A 17 1.06 10.81 -2.23
CA ASN A 17 2.44 10.62 -2.72
C ASN A 17 3.40 10.17 -1.61
N PHE A 18 3.31 10.75 -0.41
CA PHE A 18 4.16 10.38 0.72
C PHE A 18 3.89 8.95 1.19
N PHE A 19 2.61 8.58 1.31
CA PHE A 19 2.22 7.24 1.71
C PHE A 19 2.67 6.20 0.67
N SER A 20 2.49 6.47 -0.63
CA SER A 20 2.99 5.59 -1.69
C SER A 20 4.50 5.36 -1.57
N MET A 21 5.28 6.44 -1.40
CA MET A 21 6.73 6.35 -1.33
C MET A 21 7.20 5.57 -0.09
N ARG A 22 6.59 5.84 1.07
CA ARG A 22 6.88 5.14 2.34
C ARG A 22 6.52 3.67 2.29
N VAL A 23 5.37 3.35 1.70
CA VAL A 23 4.91 1.97 1.54
C VAL A 23 5.88 1.23 0.63
N THR A 24 6.20 1.76 -0.56
CA THR A 24 7.15 1.13 -1.48
C THR A 24 8.53 0.95 -0.87
N GLU A 25 9.06 1.94 -0.15
CA GLU A 25 10.35 1.83 0.55
C GLU A 25 10.32 0.76 1.64
N HIS A 26 9.21 0.64 2.37
CA HIS A 26 9.02 -0.40 3.38
C HIS A 26 8.92 -1.80 2.75
N TRP A 27 8.20 -1.94 1.64
CA TRP A 27 8.13 -3.20 0.89
C TRP A 27 9.47 -3.61 0.30
N ASN A 28 10.26 -2.66 -0.22
CA ASN A 28 11.59 -2.92 -0.75
C ASN A 28 12.62 -3.30 0.32
N ARG A 29 12.35 -2.95 1.60
CA ARG A 29 13.18 -3.29 2.75
C ARG A 29 12.75 -4.57 3.47
N LEU A 30 11.57 -5.11 3.15
CA LEU A 30 11.14 -6.38 3.71
C LEU A 30 12.02 -7.50 3.12
N PRO A 31 12.50 -8.44 3.95
CA PRO A 31 13.24 -9.59 3.46
C PRO A 31 12.37 -10.33 2.44
N ARG A 32 12.96 -10.77 1.32
CA ARG A 32 12.21 -11.53 0.31
C ARG A 32 11.57 -12.79 0.89
N GLU A 33 12.24 -13.39 1.88
CA GLU A 33 11.70 -14.47 2.70
C GLU A 33 10.40 -14.06 3.38
N ALA A 34 10.27 -12.83 3.92
CA ALA A 34 9.04 -12.26 4.53
C ALA A 34 7.83 -12.37 3.59
N ALA A 35 8.06 -12.25 2.28
CA ALA A 35 7.06 -12.39 1.23
C ALA A 35 6.83 -13.85 0.78
N GLU A 36 7.78 -14.75 1.04
CA GLU A 36 7.71 -16.19 0.74
C GLU A 36 7.29 -17.05 1.95
N PHE A 37 6.89 -16.44 3.07
CA PHE A 37 6.42 -17.15 4.27
C PHE A 37 5.06 -17.84 4.06
N PRO A 38 4.67 -18.77 4.97
CA PRO A 38 3.41 -19.52 4.92
C PRO A 38 2.16 -18.67 4.69
N SER A 39 2.19 -17.38 5.04
CA SER A 39 1.12 -16.43 4.74
C SER A 39 0.80 -16.34 3.25
N LEU A 40 1.80 -16.43 2.36
CA LEU A 40 1.62 -16.39 0.91
C LEU A 40 0.94 -17.66 0.39
N GLU A 41 1.34 -18.84 0.87
CA GLU A 41 0.66 -20.10 0.54
C GLU A 41 -0.79 -20.10 1.04
N ILE A 42 -1.03 -19.62 2.26
CA ILE A 42 -2.37 -19.46 2.83
C ILE A 42 -3.18 -18.43 2.03
N PHE A 43 -2.53 -17.38 1.51
CA PHE A 43 -3.18 -16.38 0.69
C PHE A 43 -3.56 -16.91 -0.70
N LYS A 44 -2.68 -17.71 -1.32
CA LYS A 44 -2.93 -18.38 -2.61
C LYS A 44 -4.03 -19.41 -2.49
N THR A 45 -3.97 -20.30 -1.49
CA THR A 45 -5.03 -21.29 -1.25
C THR A 45 -6.39 -20.64 -1.02
N ARG A 46 -6.45 -19.49 -0.31
CA ARG A 46 -7.69 -18.73 -0.16
C ARG A 46 -8.21 -18.13 -1.48
N LEU A 47 -7.32 -17.68 -2.37
CA LEU A 47 -7.73 -17.18 -3.68
C LEU A 47 -8.23 -18.30 -4.59
N ASP A 48 -7.55 -19.45 -4.57
CA ASP A 48 -7.93 -20.63 -5.36
C ASP A 48 -9.26 -21.24 -4.90
N THR A 49 -9.67 -21.05 -3.63
CA THR A 49 -10.99 -21.47 -3.14
C THR A 49 -12.14 -20.54 -3.53
N ILE A 50 -11.86 -19.35 -4.05
CA ILE A 50 -12.88 -18.37 -4.45
C ILE A 50 -13.21 -18.49 -5.95
N LEU A 51 -12.31 -19.06 -6.75
CA LEU A 51 -12.47 -19.39 -8.16
C LEU A 51 -13.12 -20.76 -8.36
#